data_AF-A0ABD2FDJ2-F1
#
_entry.id   AF-A0ABD2FDJ2-F1
#
_cell.length_a   1.000
_cell.length_b   1.000
_cell.length_c   1.000
_cell.angle_alpha   90.00
_cell.angle_beta   90.00
_cell.angle_gamma   90.00
#
_symmetry.space_group_name_H-M   'P 1'
#
loop_
_entity.id
_entity.type
_entity.pdbx_description
1 polymer ?
#
loop_
_entity_poly.entity_id
_entity_poly.type
_entity_poly.pdbx_seq_one_letter_code
_entity_poly.pdbx_strand_id
1 'polypeptide(L)'
;LPISTPCTTINKVCASGMKAIMMASQNLMCGHQGNCAENTAKKLNISRDEQDAYAVNSYTRSKAAWETGKFGNEVVPVTITVKGKPDVVVKEDEEYKRVDFSKVPKLKTVFQKENAFADAAVEPIDFPIAPAYAVPKVIKDAGLKKEDITMWEVNEAFSLVVLANIKMLEIDPQKVNINGGAVSLGHPIG
;
A
#
# COMPACT_ATOMS: atom_id res chain seq x y z
N LEU A 1 -6.16 10.84 19.45
CA LEU A 1 -5.15 9.78 19.26
C LEU A 1 -4.61 9.38 20.64
N PRO A 2 -4.39 8.09 20.93
CA PRO A 2 -3.71 7.67 22.15
C PRO A 2 -2.35 8.36 22.30
N ILE A 3 -1.90 8.62 23.53
CA ILE A 3 -0.57 9.24 23.82
C ILE A 3 0.58 8.43 23.20
N SER A 4 0.38 7.12 23.04
CA SER A 4 1.32 6.21 22.40
C SER A 4 1.46 6.39 20.88
N THR A 5 0.69 7.28 20.24
CA THR A 5 0.76 7.51 18.79
C THR A 5 1.87 8.50 18.47
N PRO A 6 2.99 8.10 17.84
CA PRO A 6 4.02 9.03 17.43
C PRO A 6 3.49 9.94 16.32
N CYS A 7 3.77 11.24 16.41
CA CYS A 7 3.35 12.24 15.42
C CYS A 7 4.57 13.05 14.95
N THR A 8 4.58 13.44 13.68
CA THR A 8 5.62 14.30 13.10
C THR A 8 4.99 15.25 12.11
N THR A 9 5.32 16.55 12.21
CA THR A 9 4.87 17.58 11.27
C THR A 9 5.85 17.66 10.10
N ILE A 10 5.34 17.68 8.87
CA ILE A 10 6.13 17.78 7.64
C ILE A 10 5.85 19.14 6.99
N ASN A 11 6.91 19.84 6.56
CA ASN A 11 6.79 21.07 5.79
C ASN A 11 7.65 20.99 4.52
N LYS A 12 6.97 20.98 3.38
CA LYS A 12 7.52 21.10 2.04
C LYS A 12 6.67 22.07 1.19
N VAL A 13 6.20 23.16 1.79
CA VAL A 13 5.30 24.15 1.18
C VAL A 13 4.07 23.45 0.57
N CYS A 14 3.65 23.77 -0.66
CA CYS A 14 2.48 23.20 -1.33
C CYS A 14 2.54 21.67 -1.50
N ALA A 15 3.72 21.06 -1.35
CA ALA A 15 3.92 19.62 -1.45
C ALA A 15 3.90 18.91 -0.08
N SER A 16 3.58 19.61 1.01
CA SER A 16 3.62 19.05 2.38
C SER A 16 2.72 17.83 2.55
N GLY A 17 1.44 17.93 2.20
CA GLY A 17 0.49 16.81 2.27
C GLY A 17 0.94 15.58 1.47
N MET A 18 1.38 15.77 0.21
CA MET A 18 1.90 14.67 -0.61
C MET A 18 3.18 14.07 0.00
N LYS A 19 4.08 14.91 0.55
CA LYS A 19 5.31 14.45 1.18
C LYS A 19 5.04 13.65 2.46
N ALA A 20 4.04 14.03 3.24
CA ALA A 20 3.61 13.27 4.41
C ALA A 20 3.16 11.85 4.00
N ILE A 21 2.38 11.72 2.93
CA ILE A 21 1.96 10.41 2.39
C ILE A 21 3.16 9.60 1.91
N MET A 22 4.10 10.21 1.19
CA MET A 22 5.31 9.54 0.71
C MET A 22 6.13 8.98 1.88
N MET A 23 6.39 9.79 2.91
CA MET A 23 7.17 9.37 4.09
C MET A 23 6.46 8.29 4.91
N ALA A 24 5.13 8.39 5.07
CA ALA A 24 4.34 7.36 5.71
C ALA A 24 4.40 6.04 4.93
N SER A 25 4.30 6.12 3.60
CA SER A 25 4.40 4.96 2.70
C SER A 25 5.78 4.31 2.76
N GLN A 26 6.86 5.10 2.76
CA GLN A 26 8.22 4.60 2.95
C GLN A 26 8.40 3.90 4.30
N ASN A 27 7.85 4.45 5.40
CA ASN A 27 7.89 3.79 6.70
C ASN A 27 7.13 2.45 6.70
N LEU A 28 5.98 2.39 6.04
CA LEU A 28 5.24 1.12 5.87
C LEU A 28 6.03 0.13 5.00
N MET A 29 6.68 0.61 3.93
CA MET A 29 7.51 -0.24 3.06
C MET A 29 8.72 -0.81 3.80
N CYS A 30 9.47 0.04 4.50
CA CYS A 30 10.65 -0.32 5.29
C CYS A 30 10.31 -1.20 6.50
N GLY A 31 9.06 -1.18 6.96
CA GLY A 31 8.62 -1.79 8.22
C GLY A 31 7.69 -3.01 8.10
N HIS A 32 7.36 -3.50 6.91
CA HIS A 32 6.49 -4.68 6.79
C HIS A 32 7.31 -5.96 6.62
N GLN A 33 7.25 -6.89 7.59
CA GLN A 33 7.95 -8.20 7.52
C GLN A 33 7.63 -8.97 6.23
N GLY A 34 6.42 -8.81 5.69
CA GLY A 34 6.02 -9.33 4.38
C GLY A 34 6.89 -8.84 3.22
N ASN A 35 7.34 -7.59 3.19
CA ASN A 35 8.25 -7.09 2.14
C ASN A 35 9.64 -7.72 2.23
N CYS A 36 10.12 -8.01 3.44
CA CYS A 36 11.37 -8.74 3.66
C CYS A 36 11.27 -10.18 3.16
N ALA A 37 10.12 -10.84 3.40
CA ALA A 37 9.84 -12.18 2.88
C ALA A 37 9.78 -12.18 1.34
N GLU A 38 9.10 -11.21 0.72
CA GLU A 38 9.03 -11.03 -0.73
C GLU A 38 10.41 -10.82 -1.37
N ASN A 39 11.28 -10.01 -0.75
CA ASN A 39 12.65 -9.82 -1.23
C ASN A 39 13.46 -11.13 -1.19
N THR A 40 13.26 -11.94 -0.14
CA THR A 40 13.92 -13.25 -0.01
C THR A 40 13.39 -14.23 -1.04
N ALA A 41 12.07 -14.28 -1.27
CA ALA A 41 11.45 -15.10 -2.30
C ALA A 41 12.00 -14.79 -3.69
N LYS A 42 12.14 -13.48 -4.03
CA LYS A 42 12.77 -13.05 -5.29
C LYS A 42 14.23 -13.48 -5.40
N LYS A 43 15.03 -13.28 -4.35
CA LYS A 43 16.47 -13.65 -4.34
C LYS A 43 16.71 -15.16 -4.50
N LEU A 44 15.80 -15.97 -3.96
CA LEU A 44 15.90 -17.43 -3.97
C LEU A 44 15.07 -18.09 -5.08
N ASN A 45 14.44 -17.29 -5.97
CA ASN A 45 13.55 -17.78 -7.02
C ASN A 45 12.42 -18.70 -6.52
N ILE A 46 11.87 -18.41 -5.34
CA ILE A 46 10.73 -19.16 -4.79
C ILE A 46 9.45 -18.59 -5.38
N SER A 47 8.78 -19.38 -6.21
CA SER A 47 7.57 -18.96 -6.93
C SER A 47 6.36 -18.82 -6.00
N ARG A 48 5.32 -18.12 -6.48
CA ARG A 48 4.04 -18.01 -5.76
C ARG A 48 3.36 -19.37 -5.62
N ASP A 49 3.43 -20.21 -6.64
CA ASP A 49 2.84 -21.55 -6.64
C ASP A 49 3.45 -22.44 -5.56
N GLU A 50 4.78 -22.36 -5.34
CA GLU A 50 5.46 -23.07 -4.26
C GLU A 50 5.01 -22.59 -2.87
N GLN A 51 4.86 -21.28 -2.70
CA GLN A 51 4.39 -20.69 -1.44
C GLN A 51 2.94 -21.09 -1.13
N ASP A 52 2.07 -21.04 -2.13
CA ASP A 52 0.66 -21.43 -1.99
C ASP A 52 0.53 -22.94 -1.73
N ALA A 53 1.28 -23.78 -2.44
CA ALA A 53 1.31 -25.23 -2.21
C ALA A 53 1.76 -25.56 -0.77
N TYR A 54 2.77 -24.85 -0.26
CA TYR A 54 3.22 -25.00 1.11
C TYR A 54 2.13 -24.56 2.11
N ALA A 55 1.47 -23.42 1.88
CA ALA A 55 0.38 -22.94 2.72
C ALA A 55 -0.76 -23.97 2.78
N VAL A 56 -1.23 -24.48 1.64
CA VAL A 56 -2.26 -25.52 1.58
C VAL A 56 -1.85 -26.75 2.39
N ASN A 57 -0.64 -27.27 2.16
CA ASN A 57 -0.12 -28.42 2.90
C ASN A 57 -0.01 -28.16 4.41
N SER A 58 0.33 -26.93 4.83
CA SER A 58 0.34 -26.54 6.25
C SER A 58 -1.05 -26.66 6.87
N TYR A 59 -2.09 -26.08 6.25
CA TYR A 59 -3.48 -26.20 6.71
C TYR A 59 -3.95 -27.67 6.75
N THR A 60 -3.59 -28.47 5.74
CA THR A 60 -3.91 -29.91 5.72
C THR A 60 -3.26 -30.65 6.89
N ARG A 61 -1.98 -30.37 7.19
CA ARG A 61 -1.25 -30.98 8.31
C ARG A 61 -1.83 -30.59 9.66
N SER A 62 -2.15 -29.31 9.85
CA SER A 62 -2.77 -28.82 11.08
C SER A 62 -4.13 -29.48 11.32
N LYS A 63 -4.97 -29.55 10.28
CA LYS A 63 -6.26 -30.25 10.35
C LYS A 63 -6.08 -31.72 10.74
N ALA A 64 -5.19 -32.43 10.07
CA ALA A 64 -4.95 -33.84 10.37
C ALA A 64 -4.39 -34.07 11.78
N ALA A 65 -3.50 -33.20 12.27
CA ALA A 65 -2.95 -33.30 13.62
C ALA A 65 -4.01 -33.07 14.71
N TRP A 66 -4.95 -32.14 14.47
CA TRP A 66 -6.11 -31.92 15.34
C TRP A 66 -7.10 -33.09 15.29
N GLU A 67 -7.45 -33.60 14.11
CA GLU A 67 -8.34 -34.77 13.94
C GLU A 67 -7.77 -36.05 14.56
N THR A 68 -6.45 -36.23 14.52
CA THR A 68 -5.75 -37.36 15.13
C THR A 68 -5.43 -37.16 16.61
N GLY A 69 -5.89 -36.06 17.21
CA GLY A 69 -5.76 -35.80 18.65
C GLY A 69 -4.33 -35.58 19.13
N LYS A 70 -3.37 -35.25 18.24
CA LYS A 70 -1.96 -35.08 18.62
C LYS A 70 -1.73 -33.97 19.63
N PHE A 71 -2.59 -32.96 19.64
CA PHE A 71 -2.52 -31.83 20.57
C PHE A 71 -3.23 -32.08 21.91
N GLY A 72 -3.80 -33.28 22.13
CA GLY A 72 -4.59 -33.58 23.33
C GLY A 72 -3.83 -33.49 24.65
N ASN A 73 -2.50 -33.67 24.63
CA ASN A 73 -1.64 -33.53 25.81
C ASN A 73 -0.99 -32.14 25.93
N GLU A 74 -1.12 -31.31 24.89
CA GLU A 74 -0.46 -30.00 24.81
C GLU A 74 -1.46 -28.87 25.06
N VAL A 75 -2.66 -28.97 24.48
CA VAL A 75 -3.65 -27.89 24.51
C VAL A 75 -4.63 -28.07 25.65
N VAL A 76 -4.62 -27.10 26.56
CA VAL A 76 -5.55 -27.00 27.68
C VAL A 76 -6.71 -26.09 27.26
N PRO A 77 -7.97 -26.50 27.42
CA PRO A 77 -9.12 -25.68 27.06
C PRO A 77 -9.20 -24.42 27.93
N VAL A 78 -9.55 -23.29 27.32
CA VAL A 78 -9.75 -22.00 27.99
C VAL A 78 -11.21 -21.61 27.92
N THR A 79 -11.82 -21.31 29.06
CA THR A 79 -13.19 -20.79 29.16
C THR A 79 -13.16 -19.26 29.17
N ILE A 80 -13.89 -18.66 28.23
CA ILE A 80 -14.04 -17.21 28.11
C ILE A 80 -15.45 -16.84 28.57
N THR A 81 -15.54 -16.12 29.69
CA THR A 81 -16.81 -15.62 30.25
C THR A 81 -16.99 -14.14 29.90
N VAL A 82 -18.08 -13.83 29.21
CA VAL A 82 -18.45 -12.45 28.85
C VAL A 82 -19.80 -12.12 29.48
N LYS A 83 -19.86 -11.02 30.25
CA LYS A 83 -21.06 -10.63 31.00
C LYS A 83 -22.29 -10.51 30.08
N GLY A 84 -23.34 -11.27 30.40
CA GLY A 84 -24.59 -11.29 29.63
C GLY A 84 -24.59 -12.22 28.41
N LYS A 85 -23.54 -13.03 28.20
CA LYS A 85 -23.46 -14.07 27.17
C LYS A 85 -23.13 -15.43 27.82
N PRO A 86 -23.52 -16.55 27.20
CA PRO A 86 -23.08 -17.87 27.64
C PRO A 86 -21.55 -18.00 27.52
N ASP A 87 -20.96 -18.79 28.41
CA ASP A 87 -19.53 -19.08 28.40
C ASP A 87 -19.12 -19.80 27.11
N VAL A 88 -17.96 -19.41 26.56
CA VAL A 88 -17.38 -20.03 25.36
C VAL A 88 -16.14 -20.82 25.77
N VAL A 89 -16.13 -22.12 25.50
CA VAL A 89 -14.97 -22.97 25.74
C VAL A 89 -14.19 -23.13 24.44
N VAL A 90 -12.98 -22.55 24.40
CA VAL A 90 -12.04 -22.70 23.30
C VAL A 90 -11.10 -23.86 23.63
N LYS A 91 -11.24 -24.96 22.91
CA LYS A 91 -10.50 -26.23 23.15
C LYS A 91 -9.70 -26.72 21.95
N GLU A 92 -9.73 -25.95 20.87
CA GLU A 92 -9.15 -26.30 19.58
C GLU A 92 -8.78 -25.02 18.84
N ASP A 93 -7.66 -25.03 18.13
CA ASP A 93 -7.25 -23.91 17.29
C ASP A 93 -8.33 -23.55 16.25
N GLU A 94 -8.64 -22.26 16.12
CA GLU A 94 -9.67 -21.80 15.19
C GLU A 94 -9.15 -21.63 13.76
N GLU A 95 -7.88 -21.28 13.61
CA GLU A 95 -7.34 -20.71 12.38
C GLU A 95 -7.27 -21.72 11.23
N TYR A 96 -6.93 -22.98 11.52
CA TYR A 96 -6.82 -24.02 10.48
C TYR A 96 -8.18 -24.31 9.80
N LYS A 97 -9.29 -23.95 10.44
CA LYS A 97 -10.66 -24.10 9.92
C LYS A 97 -11.07 -22.93 9.01
N ARG A 98 -10.35 -21.81 9.05
CA ARG A 98 -10.68 -20.56 8.34
C ARG A 98 -9.93 -20.44 7.01
N VAL A 99 -9.95 -21.49 6.20
CA VAL A 99 -9.30 -21.49 4.88
C VAL A 99 -10.25 -21.98 3.79
N ASP A 100 -10.25 -21.26 2.67
CA ASP A 100 -10.89 -21.68 1.41
C ASP A 100 -9.79 -21.93 0.38
N PHE A 101 -9.45 -23.21 0.18
CA PHE A 101 -8.37 -23.61 -0.71
C PHE A 101 -8.60 -23.16 -2.16
N SER A 102 -9.85 -22.95 -2.59
CA SER A 102 -10.15 -22.46 -3.94
C SER A 102 -9.79 -20.99 -4.14
N LYS A 103 -9.60 -20.24 -3.05
CA LYS A 103 -9.25 -18.82 -3.05
C LYS A 103 -7.77 -18.56 -2.88
N VAL A 104 -6.98 -19.48 -2.31
CA VAL A 104 -5.55 -19.29 -2.02
C VAL A 104 -4.76 -18.81 -3.26
N PRO A 105 -4.86 -19.45 -4.45
CA PRO A 105 -4.16 -18.99 -5.65
C PRO A 105 -4.71 -17.67 -6.23
N LYS A 106 -5.94 -17.29 -5.85
CA LYS A 106 -6.62 -16.08 -6.33
C LYS A 106 -6.37 -14.88 -5.43
N LEU A 107 -5.70 -15.06 -4.28
CA LEU A 107 -5.37 -13.97 -3.38
C LEU A 107 -4.34 -13.05 -4.03
N LYS A 108 -4.69 -11.76 -4.09
CA LYS A 108 -3.78 -10.71 -4.52
C LYS A 108 -2.62 -10.63 -3.54
N THR A 109 -1.41 -10.41 -4.05
CA THR A 109 -0.25 -10.05 -3.22
C THR A 109 -0.61 -8.79 -2.44
N VAL A 110 -0.74 -8.91 -1.13
CA VAL A 110 -1.19 -7.80 -0.27
C VAL A 110 -0.11 -6.72 -0.08
N PHE A 111 1.14 -7.02 -0.44
CA PHE A 111 2.29 -6.12 -0.21
C PHE A 111 2.94 -5.55 -1.47
N GLN A 112 2.58 -6.02 -2.66
CA GLN A 112 3.04 -5.46 -3.92
C GLN A 112 1.85 -4.92 -4.73
N LYS A 113 1.68 -3.61 -4.63
CA LYS A 113 1.15 -2.77 -5.70
C LYS A 113 2.16 -1.65 -5.89
N GLU A 114 2.50 -1.40 -7.14
CA GLU A 114 3.54 -0.46 -7.57
C GLU A 114 3.41 0.88 -6.83
N ASN A 115 4.42 1.20 -6.03
CA ASN A 115 4.47 2.42 -5.25
C ASN A 115 5.64 3.27 -5.74
N ALA A 116 5.44 3.95 -6.86
CA ALA A 116 6.40 4.93 -7.36
C ALA A 116 6.06 6.31 -6.79
N PHE A 117 7.07 7.04 -6.37
CA PHE A 117 6.98 8.44 -6.00
C PHE A 117 8.26 9.14 -6.45
N ALA A 118 8.16 10.41 -6.83
CA ALA A 118 9.33 11.16 -7.24
C ALA A 118 9.27 12.60 -6.75
N ASP A 119 10.44 13.14 -6.45
CA ASP A 119 10.66 14.55 -6.22
C ASP A 119 11.55 15.10 -7.35
N ALA A 120 11.30 16.35 -7.73
CA ALA A 120 12.21 17.15 -8.54
C ALA A 120 12.34 18.55 -7.95
N ALA A 121 13.49 19.15 -8.17
CA ALA A 121 13.79 20.52 -7.83
C ALA A 121 14.43 21.18 -9.06
N VAL A 122 14.13 22.45 -9.22
CA VAL A 122 14.64 23.36 -10.26
C VAL A 122 14.99 24.68 -9.58
N GLU A 123 15.47 25.65 -10.34
CA GLU A 123 15.69 26.99 -9.79
C GLU A 123 14.40 27.54 -9.15
N PRO A 124 14.47 28.26 -8.02
CA PRO A 124 13.28 28.67 -7.26
C PRO A 124 12.24 29.43 -8.10
N ILE A 125 12.72 30.26 -9.05
CA ILE A 125 11.86 31.02 -9.96
C ILE A 125 11.10 30.12 -10.95
N ASP A 126 11.64 28.95 -11.25
CA ASP A 126 11.12 27.98 -12.19
C ASP A 126 10.25 26.90 -11.53
N PHE A 127 9.81 27.10 -10.27
CA PHE A 127 8.93 26.15 -9.59
C PHE A 127 7.71 25.69 -10.43
N PRO A 128 7.09 26.48 -11.35
CA PRO A 128 5.96 26.00 -12.15
C PRO A 128 6.28 24.76 -13.01
N ILE A 129 7.55 24.57 -13.41
CA ILE A 129 7.96 23.46 -14.26
C ILE A 129 8.52 22.27 -13.48
N ALA A 130 8.70 22.40 -12.16
CA ALA A 130 9.20 21.31 -11.32
C ALA A 130 8.42 19.99 -11.46
N PRO A 131 7.07 19.97 -11.56
CA PRO A 131 6.32 18.72 -11.73
C PRO A 131 6.67 18.00 -13.04
N ALA A 132 6.97 18.73 -14.12
CA ALA A 132 7.35 18.17 -15.40
C ALA A 132 8.70 17.41 -15.35
N TYR A 133 9.54 17.67 -14.35
CA TYR A 133 10.76 16.91 -14.08
C TYR A 133 10.55 15.74 -13.10
N ALA A 134 9.52 15.80 -12.26
CA ALA A 134 9.18 14.71 -11.35
C ALA A 134 8.40 13.59 -12.06
N VAL A 135 7.47 13.95 -12.96
CA VAL A 135 6.60 13.02 -13.68
C VAL A 135 7.37 11.94 -14.46
N PRO A 136 8.41 12.27 -15.26
CA PRO A 136 9.17 11.25 -15.99
C PRO A 136 9.87 10.24 -15.07
N LYS A 137 10.31 10.68 -13.89
CA LYS A 137 10.95 9.80 -12.91
C LYS A 137 9.95 8.80 -12.34
N VAL A 138 8.79 9.27 -11.87
CA VAL A 138 7.78 8.39 -11.27
C VAL A 138 7.19 7.41 -12.29
N ILE A 139 6.99 7.84 -13.54
CA ILE A 139 6.49 6.97 -14.60
C ILE A 139 7.51 5.90 -14.97
N LYS A 140 8.79 6.28 -15.08
CA LYS A 140 9.89 5.33 -15.31
C LYS A 140 10.01 4.32 -14.17
N ASP A 141 9.97 4.77 -12.92
CA ASP A 141 10.09 3.92 -11.73
C ASP A 141 8.87 3.01 -11.55
N ALA A 142 7.69 3.46 -12.00
CA ALA A 142 6.48 2.65 -12.06
C ALA A 142 6.47 1.64 -13.22
N GLY A 143 7.40 1.74 -14.17
CA GLY A 143 7.40 0.92 -15.40
C GLY A 143 6.24 1.24 -16.35
N LEU A 144 5.69 2.44 -16.27
CA LEU A 144 4.55 2.89 -17.07
C LEU A 144 4.98 3.81 -18.21
N LYS A 145 4.03 4.16 -19.07
CA LYS A 145 4.11 5.26 -20.02
C LYS A 145 3.06 6.32 -19.66
N LYS A 146 3.23 7.55 -20.15
CA LYS A 146 2.27 8.64 -19.91
C LYS A 146 0.88 8.34 -20.48
N GLU A 147 0.81 7.52 -21.54
CA GLU A 147 -0.44 7.08 -22.16
C GLU A 147 -1.24 6.12 -21.28
N ASP A 148 -0.57 5.40 -20.38
CA ASP A 148 -1.20 4.47 -19.43
C ASP A 148 -1.93 5.22 -18.29
N ILE A 149 -1.64 6.52 -18.13
CA ILE A 149 -2.26 7.36 -17.11
C ILE A 149 -3.65 7.82 -17.59
N THR A 150 -4.68 7.39 -16.86
CA THR A 150 -6.08 7.70 -17.18
C THR A 150 -6.52 9.06 -16.66
N MET A 151 -5.88 9.58 -15.62
CA MET A 151 -6.22 10.85 -14.98
C MET A 151 -4.97 11.49 -14.38
N TRP A 152 -4.88 12.82 -14.52
CA TRP A 152 -3.82 13.64 -13.99
C TRP A 152 -4.40 14.68 -13.04
N GLU A 153 -3.86 14.71 -11.82
CA GLU A 153 -4.11 15.79 -10.85
C GLU A 153 -2.83 16.62 -10.74
N VAL A 154 -2.81 17.75 -11.43
CA VAL A 154 -1.72 18.73 -11.38
C VAL A 154 -2.20 19.90 -10.55
N ASN A 155 -1.63 20.06 -9.35
CA ASN A 155 -2.05 21.11 -8.43
C ASN A 155 -2.03 22.50 -9.08
N GLU A 156 -3.16 23.19 -9.02
CA GLU A 156 -3.38 24.47 -9.70
C GLU A 156 -2.93 25.65 -8.84
N ALA A 157 -1.66 25.68 -8.43
CA ALA A 157 -1.13 26.84 -7.67
C ALA A 157 -1.34 28.15 -8.46
N PHE A 158 -1.18 28.07 -9.78
CA PHE A 158 -1.64 29.06 -10.76
C PHE A 158 -2.08 28.30 -12.01
N SER A 159 -3.03 28.83 -12.80
CA SER A 159 -3.43 28.20 -14.08
C SER A 159 -2.24 27.97 -15.02
N LEU A 160 -1.23 28.85 -14.99
CA LEU A 160 0.01 28.71 -15.76
C LEU A 160 0.76 27.41 -15.42
N VAL A 161 0.75 26.98 -14.15
CA VAL A 161 1.43 25.73 -13.73
C VAL A 161 0.86 24.55 -14.50
N VAL A 162 -0.47 24.44 -14.55
CA VAL A 162 -1.15 23.35 -15.27
C VAL A 162 -0.82 23.40 -16.77
N LEU A 163 -0.95 24.58 -17.39
CA LEU A 163 -0.69 24.75 -18.82
C LEU A 163 0.76 24.45 -19.20
N ALA A 164 1.73 24.86 -18.36
CA ALA A 164 3.14 24.58 -18.57
C ALA A 164 3.41 23.06 -18.53
N ASN A 165 2.84 22.36 -17.55
CA ASN A 165 3.01 20.92 -17.40
C ASN A 165 2.33 20.12 -18.53
N ILE A 166 1.12 20.52 -18.95
CA ILE A 166 0.46 19.95 -20.12
C ILE A 166 1.36 20.06 -21.35
N LYS A 167 1.92 21.25 -21.58
CA LYS A 167 2.79 21.53 -22.73
C LYS A 167 4.10 20.75 -22.69
N MET A 168 4.77 20.71 -21.55
CA MET A 168 6.08 20.06 -21.42
C MET A 168 6.01 18.53 -21.43
N LEU A 169 4.94 17.97 -20.86
CA LEU A 169 4.74 16.52 -20.81
C LEU A 169 4.02 15.98 -22.06
N GLU A 170 3.46 16.88 -22.87
CA GLU A 170 2.64 16.56 -24.04
C GLU A 170 1.55 15.54 -23.67
N ILE A 171 0.73 15.90 -22.68
CA ILE A 171 -0.36 15.08 -22.15
C ILE A 171 -1.72 15.65 -22.57
N ASP A 172 -2.72 14.77 -22.64
CA ASP A 172 -4.08 15.13 -23.04
C ASP A 172 -4.76 16.05 -22.00
N PRO A 173 -5.10 17.30 -22.36
CA PRO A 173 -5.79 18.21 -21.44
C PRO A 173 -7.12 17.68 -20.93
N GLN A 174 -7.81 16.81 -21.68
CA GLN A 174 -9.09 16.22 -21.27
C GLN A 174 -8.95 15.23 -20.11
N LYS A 175 -7.72 14.83 -19.77
CA LYS A 175 -7.41 13.96 -18.63
C LYS A 175 -6.85 14.72 -17.42
N VAL A 176 -6.70 16.04 -17.51
CA VAL A 176 -6.06 16.86 -16.47
C VAL A 176 -7.12 17.61 -15.67
N ASN A 177 -7.13 17.44 -14.35
CA ASN A 177 -7.99 18.15 -13.39
C ASN A 177 -9.47 18.12 -13.81
N ILE A 178 -9.98 16.95 -14.21
CA ILE A 178 -11.31 16.78 -14.82
C ILE A 178 -12.46 17.25 -13.92
N ASN A 179 -12.21 17.36 -12.61
CA ASN A 179 -13.18 17.77 -11.60
C ASN A 179 -12.87 19.17 -11.01
N GLY A 180 -12.02 19.96 -11.70
CA GLY A 180 -11.51 21.23 -11.20
C GLY A 180 -10.31 21.07 -10.26
N GLY A 181 -9.83 22.18 -9.70
CA GLY A 181 -8.67 22.18 -8.82
C GLY A 181 -8.50 23.48 -8.05
N ALA A 182 -7.29 23.73 -7.57
CA ALA A 182 -7.01 24.79 -6.61
C ALA A 182 -7.33 26.22 -7.09
N VAL A 183 -7.41 26.48 -8.40
CA VAL A 183 -7.83 27.80 -8.92
C VAL A 183 -9.30 28.09 -8.60
N SER A 184 -10.16 27.07 -8.60
CA SER A 184 -11.59 27.21 -8.32
C SER A 184 -11.99 26.76 -6.91
N LEU A 185 -11.29 25.77 -6.34
CA LEU A 185 -11.58 25.16 -5.04
C LEU A 185 -10.79 25.79 -3.88
N GLY A 186 -9.78 26.62 -4.18
CA GLY A 186 -8.87 27.21 -3.20
C GLY A 186 -7.67 26.32 -2.88
N HIS A 187 -6.63 26.92 -2.27
CA HIS A 187 -5.34 26.26 -2.02
C HIS A 187 -4.90 26.36 -0.55
N PRO A 188 -5.36 25.46 0.34
CA PRO A 188 -4.71 25.27 1.63
C PRO A 188 -3.34 24.61 1.38
N ILE A 189 -2.26 25.33 1.68
CA ILE A 189 -0.89 24.98 1.25
C ILE A 189 -0.33 23.73 1.97
N GLY A 190 -0.90 23.35 3.11
CA GLY A 190 -0.39 22.29 4.01
C GLY A 190 -0.87 20.89 3.68
#